data_AF-A0A6A6IX50-F1
#
_entry.id   AF-A0A6A6IX50-F1
#
_cell.length_a   1.000
_cell.length_b   1.000
_cell.length_c   1.000
_cell.angle_alpha   90.00
_cell.angle_beta   90.00
_cell.angle_gamma   90.00
#
_symmetry.space_group_name_H-M   'P 1'
#
loop_
_entity.id
_entity.type
_entity.pdbx_description
1 polymer ?
#
loop_
_entity_poly.entity_id
_entity_poly.type
_entity_poly.pdbx_seq_one_letter_code
_entity_poly.pdbx_strand_id
1 'polypeptide(L)'
;MGRRYHSVRRLYRQPILRVLFALFLLCDTLHILNIYWTQAAARRSPPPPRNTRRIYIAAQHWNTARVLRERWNNSLVALIKELGIENVYVSIYESGSYDDTKDVLRELDATLGELQVKRTISLSDVSHKDEITKQPGDHGWIKIPSGDIALRRIPFLANLRNQVLQPLETLSSQGHLYDTVLFLNDVVFTPQDVLRLLDTNGGSYGAACSLDFSNPPYFYDTFALRDSNGHEAVMQTWPYFRSYTSRYAAERLLPVPVASCWNGMVAMRSEPFLTPSPLRFRGIPDSLGSYHLEGSECCLIHADNPQSATRGVFLNPMVQVGYNGTAYDVVHSKSAEISAFGIYTAIWENRIRRWTTSPLFKESVVHSRVKKWRKKDPAREERGEFCLVNEMHVLHENGWRHV
;
A
#
# COMPACT_ATOMS: atom_id res chain seq x y z
N MET A 1 12.39 -50.96 -39.68
CA MET A 1 11.88 -49.77 -38.96
C MET A 1 12.76 -49.49 -37.74
N GLY A 2 13.77 -48.62 -37.86
CA GLY A 2 14.66 -48.25 -36.75
C GLY A 2 14.25 -46.91 -36.16
N ARG A 3 13.72 -46.89 -34.93
CA ARG A 3 13.45 -45.66 -34.17
C ARG A 3 14.80 -45.00 -33.81
N ARG A 4 15.13 -43.88 -34.46
CA ARG A 4 16.26 -43.00 -34.09
C ARG A 4 15.97 -42.35 -32.74
N TYR A 5 16.56 -42.87 -31.67
CA TYR A 5 16.69 -42.15 -30.41
C TYR A 5 17.75 -41.05 -30.59
N HIS A 6 17.31 -39.80 -30.80
CA HIS A 6 18.19 -38.64 -30.77
C HIS A 6 18.71 -38.43 -29.34
N SER A 7 19.95 -38.82 -29.09
CA SER A 7 20.64 -38.57 -27.81
C SER A 7 20.77 -37.06 -27.55
N VAL A 8 20.26 -36.60 -26.40
CA VAL A 8 20.37 -35.21 -25.90
C VAL A 8 21.82 -34.69 -25.92
N ARG A 9 22.82 -35.58 -25.81
CA ARG A 9 24.25 -35.25 -25.88
C ARG A 9 24.71 -34.73 -27.26
N ARG A 10 23.97 -34.98 -28.35
CA ARG A 10 24.30 -34.48 -29.69
C ARG A 10 23.81 -33.04 -29.93
N LEU A 11 22.77 -32.58 -29.23
CA LEU A 11 22.27 -31.20 -29.33
C LEU A 11 23.32 -30.19 -28.80
N TYR A 12 23.91 -30.42 -27.62
CA TYR A 12 24.95 -29.54 -27.04
C TYR A 12 26.27 -29.42 -27.84
N ARG A 13 26.47 -30.27 -28.86
CA ARG A 13 27.63 -30.22 -29.76
C ARG A 13 27.37 -29.41 -31.04
N GLN A 14 26.14 -28.92 -31.25
CA GLN A 14 25.85 -28.08 -32.39
C GLN A 14 26.37 -26.66 -32.14
N PRO A 15 27.21 -26.10 -33.04
CA PRO A 15 27.80 -24.77 -32.85
C PRO A 15 26.74 -23.68 -32.70
N ILE A 16 25.61 -23.83 -33.38
CA ILE A 16 24.47 -22.91 -33.32
C ILE A 16 23.93 -22.80 -31.88
N LEU A 17 23.74 -23.92 -31.17
CA LEU A 17 23.22 -23.89 -29.80
C LEU A 17 24.20 -23.26 -28.81
N ARG A 18 25.51 -23.40 -29.04
CA ARG A 18 26.54 -22.71 -28.24
C ARG A 18 26.54 -21.21 -28.49
N VAL A 19 26.41 -20.79 -29.75
CA VAL A 19 26.31 -19.37 -30.12
C VAL A 19 25.04 -18.76 -29.53
N LEU A 20 23.88 -19.41 -29.65
CA LEU A 20 22.63 -18.93 -29.06
C LEU A 20 22.71 -18.82 -27.54
N PHE A 21 23.33 -19.80 -26.86
CA PHE A 21 23.53 -19.73 -25.41
C PHE A 21 24.48 -18.61 -25.01
N ALA A 22 25.58 -18.40 -25.75
CA ALA A 22 26.50 -17.30 -25.50
C ALA A 22 25.84 -15.93 -25.73
N LEU A 23 25.05 -15.79 -26.80
CA LEU A 23 24.26 -14.58 -27.07
C LEU A 23 23.22 -14.34 -25.99
N PHE A 24 22.55 -15.39 -25.50
CA PHE A 24 21.61 -15.29 -24.38
C PHE A 24 22.30 -14.75 -23.12
N LEU A 25 23.45 -15.32 -22.73
CA LEU A 25 24.22 -14.85 -21.56
C LEU A 25 24.72 -13.41 -21.73
N LEU A 26 25.17 -13.04 -22.93
CA LEU A 26 25.58 -11.67 -23.24
C LEU A 26 24.41 -10.70 -23.10
N CYS A 27 23.27 -10.98 -23.74
CA CYS A 27 22.07 -10.15 -23.65
C CYS A 27 21.57 -10.04 -22.20
N ASP A 28 21.58 -11.14 -21.44
CA ASP A 28 21.16 -11.15 -20.04
C ASP A 28 22.09 -10.28 -19.19
N THR A 29 23.40 -10.40 -19.38
CA THR A 29 24.40 -9.58 -18.68
C THR A 29 24.24 -8.09 -19.01
N LEU A 30 24.07 -7.74 -20.28
CA LEU A 30 23.82 -6.35 -20.71
C LEU A 30 22.52 -5.80 -20.11
N HIS A 31 21.48 -6.63 -20.01
CA HIS A 31 20.21 -6.26 -19.38
C HIS A 31 20.38 -5.99 -17.87
N ILE A 32 21.10 -6.85 -17.15
CA ILE A 32 21.42 -6.64 -15.72
C ILE A 32 22.21 -5.34 -15.53
N LEU A 33 23.25 -5.12 -16.34
CA LEU A 33 24.04 -3.91 -16.28
C LEU A 33 23.19 -2.67 -16.55
N ASN A 34 22.34 -2.71 -17.59
CA ASN A 34 21.42 -1.62 -17.88
C ASN A 34 20.51 -1.28 -16.69
N ILE A 35 19.96 -2.29 -16.01
CA ILE A 35 19.16 -2.08 -14.80
C ILE A 35 20.00 -1.42 -13.71
N TYR A 36 21.18 -1.97 -13.42
CA TYR A 36 22.09 -1.41 -12.41
C TYR A 36 22.40 0.07 -12.67
N TRP A 37 22.80 0.43 -13.89
CA TRP A 37 23.09 1.83 -14.26
C TRP A 37 21.86 2.72 -14.20
N THR A 38 20.69 2.22 -14.61
CA THR A 38 19.43 2.97 -14.53
C THR A 38 19.06 3.26 -13.07
N GLN A 39 19.19 2.29 -12.17
CA GLN A 39 18.93 2.51 -10.75
C GLN A 39 19.91 3.51 -10.13
N ALA A 40 21.20 3.39 -10.48
CA ALA A 40 22.22 4.32 -10.01
C ALA A 40 21.94 5.76 -10.48
N ALA A 41 21.47 5.94 -11.72
CA ALA A 41 21.05 7.24 -12.23
C ALA A 41 19.80 7.75 -11.50
N ALA A 42 18.77 6.92 -11.32
CA ALA A 42 17.53 7.28 -10.64
C ALA A 42 17.77 7.78 -9.21
N ARG A 43 18.64 7.11 -8.44
CA ARG A 43 19.00 7.50 -7.06
C ARG A 43 19.77 8.83 -6.98
N ARG A 44 20.43 9.24 -8.08
CA ARG A 44 21.14 10.52 -8.19
C ARG A 44 20.27 11.64 -8.75
N SER A 45 18.99 11.37 -9.03
CA SER A 45 18.07 12.39 -9.51
C SER A 45 17.98 13.55 -8.52
N PRO A 46 17.84 14.80 -9.01
CA PRO A 46 17.68 15.95 -8.14
C PRO A 46 16.45 15.77 -7.24
N PRO A 47 16.40 16.47 -6.09
CA PRO A 47 15.20 16.47 -5.27
C PRO A 47 14.00 16.97 -6.08
N PRO A 48 12.78 16.49 -5.76
CA PRO A 48 11.57 16.97 -6.39
C PRO A 48 11.40 18.49 -6.20
N PRO A 49 10.66 19.17 -7.08
CA PRO A 49 10.37 20.58 -6.91
C PRO A 49 9.62 20.83 -5.60
N ARG A 50 9.70 22.07 -5.09
CA ARG A 50 8.93 22.47 -3.91
C ARG A 50 7.44 22.28 -4.19
N ASN A 51 6.73 21.66 -3.25
CA ASN A 51 5.29 21.50 -3.37
C ASN A 51 4.59 22.87 -3.28
N THR A 52 3.73 23.15 -4.26
CA THR A 52 2.90 24.37 -4.30
C THR A 52 1.42 24.10 -3.99
N ARG A 53 1.07 22.84 -3.71
CA ARG A 53 -0.31 22.40 -3.50
C ARG A 53 -0.69 22.44 -2.02
N ARG A 54 -1.97 22.63 -1.73
CA ARG A 54 -2.50 22.51 -0.36
C ARG A 54 -2.72 21.06 0.02
N ILE A 55 -2.18 20.64 1.15
CA ILE A 55 -2.16 19.24 1.58
C ILE A 55 -3.01 19.06 2.83
N TYR A 56 -3.99 18.17 2.74
CA TYR A 56 -4.72 17.65 3.90
C TYR A 56 -4.01 16.38 4.38
N ILE A 57 -3.36 16.43 5.53
CA ILE A 57 -2.66 15.29 6.13
C ILE A 57 -3.65 14.53 7.01
N ALA A 58 -3.86 13.25 6.72
CA ALA A 58 -4.75 12.34 7.44
C ALA A 58 -3.93 11.22 8.08
N ALA A 59 -4.11 10.98 9.38
CA ALA A 59 -3.45 9.86 10.07
C ALA A 59 -4.35 9.19 11.10
N GLN A 60 -4.10 7.92 11.33
CA GLN A 60 -4.77 7.11 12.35
C GLN A 60 -3.75 6.42 13.22
N HIS A 61 -3.95 6.45 14.54
CA HIS A 61 -3.02 5.88 15.52
C HIS A 61 -3.74 4.97 16.51
N TRP A 62 -3.11 3.83 16.83
CA TRP A 62 -3.53 2.90 17.88
C TRP A 62 -2.32 2.15 18.43
N ASN A 63 -1.99 2.34 19.70
CA ASN A 63 -0.80 1.77 20.36
C ASN A 63 0.52 2.10 19.64
N THR A 64 0.73 3.39 19.35
CA THR A 64 1.85 3.90 18.55
C THR A 64 2.72 4.91 19.29
N ALA A 65 2.62 4.99 20.63
CA ALA A 65 3.30 6.02 21.43
C ALA A 65 4.80 6.06 21.16
N ARG A 66 5.42 4.89 20.98
CA ARG A 66 6.86 4.75 20.73
C ARG A 66 7.27 5.41 19.40
N VAL A 67 6.63 5.06 18.29
CA VAL A 67 7.00 5.61 16.97
C VAL A 67 6.69 7.10 16.87
N LEU A 68 5.61 7.55 17.52
CA LEU A 68 5.25 8.96 17.66
C LEU A 68 6.35 9.77 18.34
N ARG A 69 6.80 9.31 19.52
CA ARG A 69 7.87 9.96 20.31
C ARG A 69 9.22 9.95 19.59
N GLU A 70 9.62 8.81 19.04
CA GLU A 70 10.99 8.62 18.53
C GLU A 70 11.23 9.31 17.18
N ARG A 71 10.22 9.36 16.30
CA ARG A 71 10.40 9.76 14.89
C ARG A 71 9.22 10.52 14.28
N TRP A 72 8.00 10.00 14.40
CA TRP A 72 6.87 10.44 13.57
C TRP A 72 6.47 11.89 13.84
N ASN A 73 6.35 12.31 15.11
CA ASN A 73 5.96 13.70 15.46
C ASN A 73 6.95 14.73 14.90
N ASN A 74 8.24 14.49 15.09
CA ASN A 74 9.30 15.37 14.58
C ASN A 74 9.29 15.44 13.05
N SER A 75 9.02 14.31 12.39
CA SER A 75 8.95 14.22 10.93
C SER A 75 7.74 14.95 10.37
N LEU A 76 6.58 14.86 11.04
CA LEU A 76 5.39 15.63 10.70
C LEU A 76 5.63 17.13 10.84
N VAL A 77 6.21 17.58 11.97
CA VAL A 77 6.53 19.01 12.17
C VAL A 77 7.51 19.53 11.12
N ALA A 78 8.55 18.76 10.79
CA ALA A 78 9.49 19.10 9.73
C ALA A 78 8.80 19.17 8.36
N LEU A 79 7.91 18.23 8.07
CA LEU A 79 7.14 18.20 6.83
C LEU A 79 6.24 19.43 6.69
N ILE A 80 5.52 19.80 7.76
CA ILE A 80 4.64 20.97 7.74
C ILE A 80 5.43 22.25 7.45
N LYS A 81 6.62 22.39 8.04
CA LYS A 81 7.51 23.52 7.77
C LYS A 81 7.97 23.55 6.31
N GLU A 82 8.29 22.39 5.74
CA GLU A 82 8.72 22.26 4.34
C GLU A 82 7.58 22.59 3.35
N LEU A 83 6.36 22.11 3.62
CA LEU A 83 5.17 22.36 2.79
C LEU A 83 4.63 23.80 2.94
N GLY A 84 4.96 24.48 4.04
CA GLY A 84 4.37 25.77 4.44
C GLY A 84 3.15 25.56 5.32
N ILE A 85 3.17 26.20 6.50
CA ILE A 85 2.14 26.07 7.55
C ILE A 85 0.75 26.40 7.01
N GLU A 86 0.66 27.43 6.17
CA GLU A 86 -0.56 27.93 5.56
C GLU A 86 -1.15 26.99 4.49
N ASN A 87 -0.35 26.07 3.96
CA ASN A 87 -0.76 25.12 2.92
C ASN A 87 -1.22 23.77 3.49
N VAL A 88 -1.15 23.58 4.81
CA VAL A 88 -1.40 22.29 5.45
C VAL A 88 -2.60 22.33 6.38
N TYR A 89 -3.34 21.23 6.41
CA TYR A 89 -4.25 20.89 7.49
C TYR A 89 -3.93 19.50 8.02
N VAL A 90 -3.98 19.31 9.33
CA VAL A 90 -3.68 18.02 9.96
C VAL A 90 -4.95 17.44 10.59
N SER A 91 -5.34 16.23 10.20
CA SER A 91 -6.40 15.47 10.83
C SER A 91 -5.85 14.15 11.35
N ILE A 92 -5.95 13.95 12.66
CA ILE A 92 -5.48 12.74 13.34
C ILE A 92 -6.64 12.15 14.14
N TYR A 93 -6.84 10.84 14.01
CA TYR A 93 -7.76 10.09 14.85
C TYR A 93 -7.03 9.00 15.61
N GLU A 94 -7.15 9.03 16.93
CA GLU A 94 -6.64 8.01 17.84
C GLU A 94 -7.80 7.09 18.25
N SER A 95 -7.66 5.78 18.00
CA SER A 95 -8.75 4.81 18.12
C SER A 95 -8.70 3.95 19.38
N GLY A 96 -8.51 4.56 20.56
CA GLY A 96 -8.64 3.87 21.85
C GLY A 96 -7.43 3.03 22.25
N SER A 97 -6.25 3.65 22.26
CA SER A 97 -4.98 3.05 22.64
C SER A 97 -4.92 2.72 24.13
N TYR A 98 -4.17 1.68 24.46
CA TYR A 98 -3.87 1.23 25.81
C TYR A 98 -2.53 1.78 26.33
N ASP A 99 -1.67 2.28 25.44
CA ASP A 99 -0.41 2.94 25.78
C ASP A 99 -0.57 4.48 25.84
N ASP A 100 0.54 5.18 26.02
CA ASP A 100 0.56 6.64 26.13
C ASP A 100 0.29 7.39 24.80
N THR A 101 -0.23 6.74 23.76
CA THR A 101 -0.45 7.37 22.44
C THR A 101 -1.26 8.66 22.59
N LYS A 102 -2.28 8.65 23.44
CA LYS A 102 -3.12 9.83 23.70
C LYS A 102 -2.33 11.00 24.26
N ASP A 103 -1.42 10.77 25.19
CA ASP A 103 -0.60 11.82 25.80
C ASP A 103 0.39 12.40 24.80
N VAL A 104 1.05 11.54 24.02
CA VAL A 104 1.98 11.96 22.96
C VAL A 104 1.28 12.79 21.89
N LEU A 105 0.03 12.48 21.56
CA LEU A 105 -0.76 13.27 20.62
C LEU A 105 -1.24 14.60 21.21
N ARG A 106 -1.45 14.72 22.53
CA ARG A 106 -1.71 16.02 23.19
C ARG A 106 -0.49 16.92 23.15
N GLU A 107 0.71 16.37 23.36
CA GLU A 107 1.98 17.12 23.21
C GLU A 107 2.17 17.61 21.76
N LEU A 108 1.88 16.75 20.78
CA LEU A 108 1.88 17.13 19.37
C LEU A 108 0.85 18.23 19.10
N ASP A 109 -0.36 18.11 19.65
CA ASP A 109 -1.41 19.12 19.49
C ASP A 109 -0.92 20.50 19.98
N ALA A 110 -0.36 20.57 21.18
CA ALA A 110 0.20 21.81 21.73
C ALA A 110 1.29 22.39 20.81
N THR A 111 2.24 21.55 20.36
CA THR A 111 3.32 21.94 19.45
C THR A 111 2.80 22.52 18.13
N LEU A 112 1.80 21.87 17.53
CA LEU A 112 1.17 22.35 16.30
C LEU A 112 0.36 23.64 16.53
N GLY A 113 -0.16 23.84 17.74
CA GLY A 113 -0.84 25.06 18.18
C GLY A 113 0.08 26.27 18.25
N GLU A 114 1.26 26.10 18.84
CA GLU A 114 2.30 27.14 18.88
C GLU A 114 2.76 27.56 17.47
N LEU A 115 2.80 26.59 16.54
CA LEU A 115 3.11 26.84 15.13
C LEU A 115 1.92 27.37 14.31
N GLN A 116 0.75 27.57 14.92
CA GLN A 116 -0.48 28.05 14.27
C GLN A 116 -0.96 27.15 13.12
N VAL A 117 -0.67 25.85 13.19
CA VAL A 117 -1.12 24.86 12.20
C VAL A 117 -2.60 24.54 12.42
N LYS A 118 -3.41 24.66 11.37
CA LYS A 118 -4.82 24.25 11.39
C LYS A 118 -4.92 22.73 11.50
N ARG A 119 -5.69 22.24 12.48
CA ARG A 119 -5.78 20.80 12.74
C ARG A 119 -7.04 20.37 13.48
N THR A 120 -7.31 19.07 13.44
CA THR A 120 -8.21 18.35 14.33
C THR A 120 -7.51 17.07 14.79
N ILE A 121 -7.31 16.94 16.10
CA ILE A 121 -6.79 15.72 16.72
C ILE A 121 -7.88 15.17 17.64
N SER A 122 -8.47 14.04 17.27
CA SER A 122 -9.55 13.39 18.01
C SER A 122 -9.03 12.18 18.75
N LEU A 123 -9.29 12.10 20.05
CA LEU A 123 -8.89 11.00 20.93
C LEU A 123 -10.13 10.22 21.36
N SER A 124 -10.24 8.95 20.98
CA SER A 124 -11.40 8.12 21.30
C SER A 124 -11.35 7.64 22.75
N ASP A 125 -12.44 7.81 23.49
CA ASP A 125 -12.61 7.19 24.82
C ASP A 125 -13.04 5.72 24.75
N VAL A 126 -13.41 5.24 23.55
CA VAL A 126 -13.80 3.85 23.31
C VAL A 126 -12.57 3.03 22.94
N SER A 127 -12.27 2.02 23.74
CA SER A 127 -11.17 1.08 23.48
C SER A 127 -11.57 -0.02 22.50
N HIS A 128 -10.60 -0.75 21.94
CA HIS A 128 -10.89 -1.95 21.14
C HIS A 128 -11.70 -3.00 21.91
N LYS A 129 -11.48 -3.12 23.23
CA LYS A 129 -12.28 -4.01 24.09
C LYS A 129 -13.74 -3.59 24.13
N ASP A 130 -14.01 -2.29 24.20
CA ASP A 130 -15.36 -1.76 24.19
C ASP A 130 -16.00 -2.02 22.81
N GLU A 131 -15.26 -1.86 21.72
CA GLU A 131 -15.75 -2.14 20.36
C GLU A 131 -16.18 -3.60 20.17
N ILE A 132 -15.37 -4.57 20.63
CA ILE A 132 -15.70 -5.99 20.50
C ILE A 132 -16.81 -6.46 21.46
N THR A 133 -17.07 -5.73 22.54
CA THR A 133 -18.10 -6.08 23.55
C THR A 133 -19.46 -5.42 23.29
N LYS A 134 -19.53 -4.47 22.34
CA LYS A 134 -20.80 -3.90 21.87
C LYS A 134 -21.73 -5.00 21.35
N GLN A 135 -23.03 -4.76 21.48
CA GLN A 135 -24.03 -5.64 20.87
C GLN A 135 -23.81 -5.66 19.34
N PRO A 136 -23.82 -6.85 18.71
CA PRO A 136 -23.69 -6.95 17.27
C PRO A 136 -24.79 -6.12 16.57
N GLY A 137 -24.35 -5.17 15.74
CA GLY A 137 -25.24 -4.38 14.91
C GLY A 137 -25.60 -5.09 13.61
N ASP A 138 -26.44 -4.44 12.80
CA ASP A 138 -26.90 -4.97 11.50
C ASP A 138 -25.76 -5.13 10.47
N HIS A 139 -24.65 -4.40 10.66
CA HIS A 139 -23.52 -4.34 9.73
C HIS A 139 -22.17 -4.46 10.42
N GLY A 140 -21.21 -5.08 9.73
CA GLY A 140 -19.82 -5.19 10.19
C GLY A 140 -19.56 -6.35 11.13
N TRP A 141 -20.52 -7.25 11.31
CA TRP A 141 -20.40 -8.44 12.18
C TRP A 141 -20.53 -9.72 11.36
N ILE A 142 -19.82 -10.77 11.75
CA ILE A 142 -19.85 -12.06 11.05
C ILE A 142 -19.84 -13.23 12.02
N LYS A 143 -20.57 -14.28 11.65
CA LYS A 143 -20.50 -15.56 12.35
C LYS A 143 -19.21 -16.28 11.99
N ILE A 144 -18.38 -16.56 12.99
CA ILE A 144 -17.12 -17.29 12.82
C ILE A 144 -17.32 -18.81 12.97
N PRO A 145 -16.36 -19.67 12.54
CA PRO A 145 -16.47 -21.12 12.62
C PRO A 145 -16.71 -21.67 14.04
N SER A 146 -16.29 -20.96 15.10
CA SER A 146 -16.60 -21.34 16.49
C SER A 146 -18.09 -21.22 16.83
N GLY A 147 -18.87 -20.51 16.01
CA GLY A 147 -20.29 -20.24 16.21
C GLY A 147 -20.58 -18.83 16.74
N ASP A 148 -19.57 -18.15 17.28
CA ASP A 148 -19.69 -16.80 17.84
C ASP A 148 -19.89 -15.75 16.74
N ILE A 149 -20.42 -14.59 17.12
CA ILE A 149 -20.49 -13.41 16.26
C ILE A 149 -19.33 -12.49 16.64
N ALA A 150 -18.54 -12.10 15.65
CA ALA A 150 -17.36 -11.27 15.85
C ALA A 150 -17.39 -10.02 14.95
N LEU A 151 -16.83 -8.92 15.46
CA LEU A 151 -16.68 -7.69 14.71
C LEU A 151 -15.63 -7.86 13.61
N ARG A 152 -15.98 -7.51 12.39
CA ARG A 152 -15.09 -7.61 11.23
C ARG A 152 -14.06 -6.49 11.25
N ARG A 153 -12.80 -6.86 11.02
CA ARG A 153 -11.66 -5.92 11.05
C ARG A 153 -11.78 -4.82 10.00
N ILE A 154 -12.06 -5.19 8.75
CA ILE A 154 -11.95 -4.24 7.64
C ILE A 154 -13.05 -3.17 7.64
N PRO A 155 -14.35 -3.50 7.84
CA PRO A 155 -15.37 -2.49 8.02
C PRO A 155 -15.07 -1.53 9.18
N PHE A 156 -14.51 -2.05 10.28
CA PHE A 156 -14.06 -1.23 11.41
C PHE A 156 -12.96 -0.24 11.00
N LEU A 157 -11.87 -0.70 10.37
CA LEU A 157 -10.79 0.17 9.89
C LEU A 157 -11.28 1.20 8.86
N ALA A 158 -12.16 0.79 7.95
CA ALA A 158 -12.76 1.69 6.97
C ALA A 158 -13.54 2.83 7.64
N ASN A 159 -14.31 2.53 8.69
CA ASN A 159 -15.03 3.54 9.45
C ASN A 159 -14.07 4.55 10.11
N LEU A 160 -12.97 4.08 10.71
CA LEU A 160 -11.97 4.95 11.32
C LEU A 160 -11.34 5.90 10.29
N ARG A 161 -10.93 5.39 9.12
CA ARG A 161 -10.38 6.23 8.04
C ARG A 161 -11.38 7.27 7.53
N ASN A 162 -12.66 6.91 7.45
CA ASN A 162 -13.71 7.86 7.08
C ASN A 162 -13.92 8.96 8.14
N GLN A 163 -13.72 8.66 9.44
CA GLN A 163 -13.76 9.69 10.49
C GLN A 163 -12.64 10.72 10.32
N VAL A 164 -11.43 10.29 9.94
CA VAL A 164 -10.30 11.21 9.64
C VAL A 164 -10.61 12.14 8.45
N LEU A 165 -11.57 11.79 7.58
CA LEU A 165 -11.96 12.60 6.43
C LEU A 165 -13.08 13.61 6.74
N GLN A 166 -13.79 13.51 7.85
CA GLN A 166 -14.91 14.42 8.16
C GLN A 166 -14.50 15.91 8.20
N PRO A 167 -13.33 16.29 8.75
CA PRO A 167 -12.92 17.69 8.69
C PRO A 167 -12.71 18.21 7.27
N LEU A 168 -12.26 17.37 6.32
CA LEU A 168 -12.06 17.76 4.92
C LEU A 168 -13.37 18.28 4.28
N GLU A 169 -14.49 17.61 4.55
CA GLU A 169 -15.81 18.01 4.04
C GLU A 169 -16.31 19.29 4.70
N THR A 170 -16.13 19.39 6.02
CA THR A 170 -16.51 20.59 6.77
C THR A 170 -15.74 21.80 6.25
N LEU A 171 -14.42 21.66 6.06
CA LEU A 171 -13.56 22.70 5.50
C LEU A 171 -13.96 23.08 4.07
N SER A 172 -14.25 22.09 3.23
CA SER A 172 -14.69 22.33 1.85
C SER A 172 -15.98 23.16 1.81
N SER A 173 -16.97 22.83 2.65
CA SER A 173 -18.22 23.61 2.74
C SER A 173 -18.03 25.04 3.25
N GLN A 174 -16.93 25.31 3.97
CA GLN A 174 -16.51 26.63 4.42
C GLN A 174 -15.63 27.38 3.38
N GLY A 175 -15.40 26.79 2.20
CA GLY A 175 -14.55 27.36 1.15
C GLY A 175 -13.05 27.15 1.36
N HIS A 176 -12.65 26.31 2.32
CA HIS A 176 -11.26 25.90 2.53
C HIS A 176 -10.95 24.64 1.74
N LEU A 177 -10.37 24.82 0.56
CA LEU A 177 -10.02 23.73 -0.35
C LEU A 177 -8.57 23.26 -0.18
N TYR A 178 -8.39 21.95 -0.30
CA TYR A 178 -7.11 21.25 -0.33
C TYR A 178 -7.01 20.45 -1.63
N ASP A 179 -5.82 20.32 -2.21
CA ASP A 179 -5.60 19.67 -3.50
C ASP A 179 -5.41 18.15 -3.40
N THR A 180 -4.76 17.74 -2.30
CA THR A 180 -4.29 16.37 -2.10
C THR A 180 -4.55 15.96 -0.65
N VAL A 181 -5.08 14.76 -0.46
CA VAL A 181 -5.15 14.07 0.81
C VAL A 181 -3.92 13.16 0.91
N LEU A 182 -3.06 13.42 1.90
CA LEU A 182 -1.90 12.61 2.23
C LEU A 182 -2.22 11.78 3.46
N PHE A 183 -2.37 10.48 3.27
CA PHE A 183 -2.51 9.54 4.38
C PHE A 183 -1.13 9.09 4.86
N LEU A 184 -0.91 9.22 6.17
CA LEU A 184 0.29 8.76 6.86
C LEU A 184 -0.10 7.68 7.87
N ASN A 185 0.44 6.47 7.71
CA ASN A 185 0.37 5.47 8.78
C ASN A 185 1.38 5.79 9.89
N ASP A 186 1.46 4.91 10.87
CA ASP A 186 2.42 4.81 11.96
C ASP A 186 3.83 4.36 11.51
N VAL A 187 4.32 4.94 10.41
CA VAL A 187 5.62 4.64 9.81
C VAL A 187 6.62 5.78 10.00
N VAL A 188 7.90 5.46 10.04
CA VAL A 188 9.01 6.42 9.99
C VAL A 188 9.20 6.88 8.54
N PHE A 189 9.23 8.21 8.35
CA PHE A 189 9.41 8.88 7.06
C PHE A 189 10.19 10.20 7.24
N THR A 190 10.62 10.81 6.15
CA THR A 190 11.19 12.16 6.11
C THR A 190 10.38 13.10 5.21
N PRO A 191 10.52 14.44 5.34
CA PRO A 191 9.89 15.37 4.40
C PRO A 191 10.22 15.07 2.93
N GLN A 192 11.46 14.65 2.65
CA GLN A 192 11.91 14.29 1.31
C GLN A 192 11.15 13.08 0.74
N ASP A 193 10.79 12.10 1.57
CA ASP A 193 9.98 10.96 1.15
C ASP A 193 8.60 11.42 0.68
N VAL A 194 7.97 12.32 1.44
CA VAL A 194 6.65 12.86 1.09
C VAL A 194 6.73 13.74 -0.15
N LEU A 195 7.73 14.60 -0.28
CA LEU A 195 7.89 15.41 -1.49
C LEU A 195 8.08 14.54 -2.74
N ARG A 196 8.88 13.46 -2.63
CA ARG A 196 9.04 12.48 -3.73
C ARG A 196 7.74 11.73 -4.02
N LEU A 197 6.97 11.40 -2.98
CA LEU A 197 5.67 10.76 -3.13
C LEU A 197 4.69 11.68 -3.90
N LEU A 198 4.64 12.96 -3.53
CA LEU A 198 3.78 13.97 -4.17
C LEU A 198 4.18 14.28 -5.63
N ASP A 199 5.45 14.10 -5.98
CA ASP A 199 5.98 14.27 -7.33
C ASP A 199 5.95 12.98 -8.18
N THR A 200 5.43 11.88 -7.65
CA THR A 200 5.31 10.61 -8.39
C THR A 200 4.61 10.85 -9.74
N ASN A 201 5.20 10.35 -10.83
CA ASN A 201 4.69 10.57 -12.20
C ASN A 201 4.46 12.06 -12.53
N GLY A 202 5.38 12.94 -12.11
CA GLY A 202 5.28 14.41 -12.29
C GLY A 202 4.08 15.02 -11.56
N GLY A 203 3.63 14.38 -10.47
CA GLY A 203 2.43 14.77 -9.74
C GLY A 203 1.11 14.48 -10.46
N SER A 204 1.11 13.62 -11.50
CA SER A 204 -0.07 13.22 -12.25
C SER A 204 -0.46 11.78 -11.95
N TYR A 205 -1.35 11.59 -10.97
CA TYR A 205 -1.87 10.28 -10.56
C TYR A 205 -3.28 10.41 -9.97
N GLY A 206 -4.00 9.29 -9.90
CA GLY A 206 -5.18 9.14 -9.06
C GLY A 206 -4.79 8.86 -7.61
N ALA A 207 -3.80 7.99 -7.43
CA ALA A 207 -3.14 7.74 -6.16
C ALA A 207 -1.65 7.40 -6.34
N ALA A 208 -0.80 7.80 -5.38
CA ALA A 208 0.61 7.43 -5.32
C ALA A 208 0.97 6.91 -3.93
N CYS A 209 1.64 5.76 -3.82
CA CYS A 209 1.99 5.14 -2.54
C CYS A 209 3.49 4.86 -2.38
N SER A 210 3.95 4.79 -1.13
CA SER A 210 5.30 4.34 -0.75
C SER A 210 5.43 2.81 -0.74
N LEU A 211 6.62 2.28 -0.42
CA LEU A 211 6.86 0.91 0.00
C LEU A 211 7.17 0.87 1.50
N ASP A 212 6.60 -0.07 2.24
CA ASP A 212 6.79 -0.20 3.69
C ASP A 212 7.59 -1.44 4.11
N PHE A 213 8.36 -1.28 5.18
CA PHE A 213 9.20 -2.35 5.71
C PHE A 213 9.09 -2.45 7.22
N SER A 214 8.76 -3.64 7.72
CA SER A 214 8.90 -3.97 9.14
C SER A 214 10.17 -4.81 9.38
N ASN A 215 10.48 -5.72 8.46
CA ASN A 215 11.67 -6.56 8.46
C ASN A 215 12.32 -6.56 7.07
N PRO A 216 13.12 -5.53 6.72
CA PRO A 216 13.83 -5.47 5.43
C PRO A 216 14.66 -6.75 5.17
N PRO A 217 14.76 -7.23 3.92
CA PRO A 217 14.33 -6.59 2.67
C PRO A 217 12.88 -6.92 2.25
N TYR A 218 12.09 -7.56 3.12
CA TYR A 218 10.72 -7.96 2.82
C TYR A 218 9.77 -6.78 3.03
N PHE A 219 9.06 -6.36 1.98
CA PHE A 219 8.01 -5.35 2.15
C PHE A 219 6.83 -5.93 2.94
N TYR A 220 6.18 -5.09 3.74
CA TYR A 220 5.20 -5.53 4.74
C TYR A 220 3.79 -5.69 4.18
N ASP A 221 3.21 -4.63 3.60
CA ASP A 221 1.80 -4.62 3.21
C ASP A 221 1.57 -5.33 1.86
N THR A 222 1.47 -6.65 1.95
CA THR A 222 1.10 -7.55 0.84
C THR A 222 -0.40 -7.60 0.58
N PHE A 223 -1.22 -7.11 1.52
CA PHE A 223 -2.68 -7.22 1.41
C PHE A 223 -3.25 -6.15 0.48
N ALA A 224 -2.75 -4.91 0.57
CA ALA A 224 -3.20 -3.80 -0.27
C ALA A 224 -2.51 -3.74 -1.64
N LEU A 225 -1.26 -4.21 -1.74
CA LEU A 225 -0.47 -4.09 -2.98
C LEU A 225 -0.89 -5.11 -4.05
N ARG A 226 -1.38 -4.62 -5.18
CA ARG A 226 -1.76 -5.44 -6.35
C ARG A 226 -1.06 -4.92 -7.59
N ASP A 227 -0.42 -5.79 -8.36
CA ASP A 227 0.26 -5.38 -9.60
C ASP A 227 -0.72 -4.80 -10.64
N SER A 228 -0.24 -4.31 -11.77
CA SER A 228 -1.09 -3.65 -12.77
C SER A 228 -2.19 -4.55 -13.35
N ASN A 229 -2.09 -5.86 -13.16
CA ASN A 229 -3.10 -6.84 -13.58
C ASN A 229 -4.02 -7.27 -12.41
N GLY A 230 -3.85 -6.68 -11.22
CA GLY A 230 -4.62 -7.00 -10.03
C GLY A 230 -4.06 -8.16 -9.20
N HIS A 231 -2.88 -8.69 -9.53
CA HIS A 231 -2.33 -9.85 -8.83
C HIS A 231 -1.53 -9.47 -7.58
N GLU A 232 -1.47 -10.37 -6.60
CA GLU A 232 -0.49 -10.30 -5.50
C GLU A 232 0.94 -10.22 -6.05
N ALA A 233 1.84 -9.58 -5.30
CA ALA A 233 3.26 -9.65 -5.57
C ALA A 233 3.72 -11.13 -5.61
N VAL A 234 4.53 -11.49 -6.61
CA VAL A 234 5.05 -12.86 -6.77
C VAL A 234 6.15 -13.18 -5.76
N MET A 235 6.74 -12.15 -5.15
CA MET A 235 7.74 -12.22 -4.09
C MET A 235 7.78 -10.91 -3.28
N GLN A 236 8.21 -10.96 -2.03
CA GLN A 236 8.28 -9.81 -1.12
C GLN A 236 9.58 -9.00 -1.20
N THR A 237 10.54 -9.45 -2.00
CA THR A 237 11.80 -8.75 -2.29
C THR A 237 11.78 -8.21 -3.72
N TRP A 238 12.58 -7.18 -3.99
CA TRP A 238 12.68 -6.61 -5.34
C TRP A 238 13.01 -7.71 -6.37
N PRO A 239 12.38 -7.76 -7.57
CA PRO A 239 11.52 -6.75 -8.19
C PRO A 239 9.99 -6.98 -8.02
N TYR A 240 9.57 -7.74 -7.00
CA TYR A 240 8.19 -7.90 -6.50
C TYR A 240 7.13 -8.50 -7.43
N PHE A 241 7.00 -8.01 -8.66
CA PHE A 241 5.76 -8.15 -9.46
C PHE A 241 5.79 -9.25 -10.52
N ARG A 242 4.60 -9.79 -10.81
CA ARG A 242 4.37 -10.71 -11.92
C ARG A 242 4.11 -9.96 -13.23
N SER A 243 3.22 -8.98 -13.21
CA SER A 243 2.91 -8.14 -14.37
C SER A 243 4.19 -7.55 -14.97
N TYR A 244 4.27 -7.61 -16.30
CA TYR A 244 5.41 -7.03 -17.02
C TYR A 244 5.49 -5.52 -16.77
N THR A 245 4.36 -4.81 -16.82
CA THR A 245 4.31 -3.34 -16.69
C THR A 245 4.83 -2.90 -15.33
N SER A 246 4.31 -3.48 -14.24
CA SER A 246 4.76 -3.15 -12.89
C SER A 246 6.22 -3.56 -12.66
N ARG A 247 6.60 -4.77 -13.09
CA ARG A 247 7.98 -5.24 -12.91
C ARG A 247 8.99 -4.39 -13.68
N TYR A 248 8.71 -4.05 -14.94
CA TYR A 248 9.60 -3.24 -15.77
C TYR A 248 9.90 -1.89 -15.13
N ALA A 249 8.88 -1.23 -14.58
CA ALA A 249 9.01 0.03 -13.87
C ALA A 249 9.76 -0.13 -12.54
N ALA A 250 9.42 -1.16 -11.74
CA ALA A 250 10.07 -1.43 -10.47
C ALA A 250 11.57 -1.75 -10.63
N GLU A 251 11.92 -2.48 -11.71
CA GLU A 251 13.30 -2.77 -12.05
C GLU A 251 14.14 -1.50 -12.25
N ARG A 252 13.52 -0.42 -12.75
CA ARG A 252 14.17 0.82 -13.16
C ARG A 252 13.95 1.98 -12.20
N LEU A 253 13.33 1.73 -11.04
CA LEU A 253 12.92 2.75 -10.07
C LEU A 253 12.03 3.86 -10.68
N LEU A 254 11.21 3.50 -11.67
CA LEU A 254 10.20 4.40 -12.25
C LEU A 254 8.90 4.33 -11.43
N PRO A 255 7.98 5.32 -11.55
CA PRO A 255 6.62 5.19 -11.03
C PRO A 255 5.98 3.89 -11.53
N VAL A 256 5.64 2.99 -10.60
CA VAL A 256 5.21 1.63 -10.92
C VAL A 256 3.70 1.59 -11.06
N PRO A 257 3.13 1.33 -12.25
CA PRO A 257 1.69 1.18 -12.39
C PRO A 257 1.22 -0.05 -11.63
N VAL A 258 0.21 0.12 -10.80
CA VAL A 258 -0.40 -0.92 -9.95
C VAL A 258 -1.92 -0.79 -10.00
N ALA A 259 -2.65 -1.86 -9.66
CA ALA A 259 -4.09 -1.75 -9.48
C ALA A 259 -4.44 -1.13 -8.11
N SER A 260 -3.58 -1.34 -7.10
CA SER A 260 -3.73 -0.76 -5.76
C SER A 260 -2.42 -0.78 -4.99
N CYS A 261 -2.27 0.15 -4.05
CA CYS A 261 -1.17 0.20 -3.08
C CYS A 261 -1.60 0.98 -1.82
N TRP A 262 -0.87 0.82 -0.72
CA TRP A 262 -1.03 1.66 0.47
C TRP A 262 0.29 1.82 1.21
N ASN A 263 0.84 0.71 1.71
CA ASN A 263 2.26 0.54 2.01
C ASN A 263 2.90 1.72 2.79
N GLY A 264 2.23 2.16 3.84
CA GLY A 264 2.71 3.14 4.82
C GLY A 264 2.33 4.60 4.55
N MET A 265 2.34 5.06 3.31
CA MET A 265 1.92 6.41 2.92
C MET A 265 1.26 6.41 1.56
N VAL A 266 0.17 7.15 1.41
CA VAL A 266 -0.49 7.34 0.11
C VAL A 266 -0.99 8.77 -0.07
N ALA A 267 -0.74 9.33 -1.25
CA ALA A 267 -1.29 10.60 -1.68
C ALA A 267 -2.41 10.38 -2.70
N MET A 268 -3.58 10.96 -2.47
CA MET A 268 -4.73 10.93 -3.37
C MET A 268 -5.23 12.34 -3.63
N ARG A 269 -5.81 12.59 -4.81
CA ARG A 269 -6.50 13.87 -5.06
C ARG A 269 -7.70 13.98 -4.10
N SER A 270 -7.96 15.18 -3.59
CA SER A 270 -9.07 15.43 -2.67
C SER A 270 -10.45 15.36 -3.34
N GLU A 271 -10.52 15.72 -4.62
CA GLU A 271 -11.77 15.92 -5.35
C GLU A 271 -12.72 14.71 -5.31
N PRO A 272 -12.29 13.44 -5.49
CA PRO A 272 -13.16 12.28 -5.32
C PRO A 272 -13.86 12.19 -3.95
N PHE A 273 -13.22 12.67 -2.88
CA PHE A 273 -13.79 12.65 -1.52
C PHE A 273 -14.82 13.76 -1.27
N LEU A 274 -14.93 14.73 -2.18
CA LEU A 274 -15.75 15.94 -2.02
C LEU A 274 -16.93 15.99 -3.02
N THR A 275 -17.14 14.95 -3.81
CA THR A 275 -18.28 14.88 -4.75
C THR A 275 -19.61 14.61 -4.02
N PRO A 276 -20.79 14.81 -4.67
CA PRO A 276 -22.08 14.47 -4.07
C PRO A 276 -22.24 12.99 -3.68
N SER A 277 -21.50 12.09 -4.34
CA SER A 277 -21.37 10.68 -3.95
C SER A 277 -19.89 10.44 -3.60
N PRO A 278 -19.47 10.88 -2.41
CA PRO A 278 -18.06 11.01 -2.10
C PRO A 278 -17.39 9.64 -1.98
N LEU A 279 -16.13 9.58 -2.39
CA LEU A 279 -15.28 8.41 -2.20
C LEU A 279 -15.16 8.12 -0.69
N ARG A 280 -15.32 6.85 -0.31
CA ARG A 280 -15.25 6.37 1.07
C ARG A 280 -14.47 5.08 1.15
N PHE A 281 -13.77 4.91 2.27
CA PHE A 281 -13.27 3.58 2.63
C PHE A 281 -14.45 2.67 2.97
N ARG A 282 -14.35 1.41 2.57
CA ARG A 282 -15.34 0.39 2.90
C ARG A 282 -14.66 -0.98 3.03
N GLY A 283 -15.32 -1.89 3.75
CA GLY A 283 -15.10 -3.31 3.58
C GLY A 283 -16.04 -3.88 2.51
N ILE A 284 -15.87 -5.16 2.18
CA ILE A 284 -16.87 -5.87 1.39
C ILE A 284 -18.18 -6.04 2.16
N PRO A 285 -19.34 -6.19 1.48
CA PRO A 285 -20.61 -6.47 2.15
C PRO A 285 -20.54 -7.72 3.03
N ASP A 286 -21.21 -7.73 4.18
CA ASP A 286 -21.23 -8.89 5.09
C ASP A 286 -21.76 -10.16 4.41
N SER A 287 -22.71 -9.99 3.49
CA SER A 287 -23.23 -11.10 2.68
C SER A 287 -22.16 -11.73 1.77
N LEU A 288 -21.18 -10.96 1.30
CA LEU A 288 -20.02 -11.48 0.56
C LEU A 288 -18.97 -12.05 1.52
N GLY A 289 -18.71 -11.37 2.64
CA GLY A 289 -17.82 -11.85 3.69
C GLY A 289 -18.19 -13.22 4.24
N SER A 290 -19.50 -13.53 4.28
CA SER A 290 -20.02 -14.86 4.66
C SER A 290 -19.52 -16.02 3.79
N TYR A 291 -18.97 -15.73 2.61
CA TYR A 291 -18.31 -16.71 1.75
C TYR A 291 -16.83 -16.90 2.10
N HIS A 292 -16.38 -16.48 3.29
CA HIS A 292 -14.99 -16.49 3.74
C HIS A 292 -14.09 -15.76 2.73
N LEU A 293 -14.51 -14.55 2.42
CA LEU A 293 -13.76 -13.59 1.62
C LEU A 293 -13.51 -12.37 2.49
N GLU A 294 -12.41 -11.70 2.24
CA GLU A 294 -12.12 -10.39 2.81
C GLU A 294 -11.39 -9.55 1.77
N GLY A 295 -11.52 -8.23 1.84
CA GLY A 295 -10.83 -7.32 0.94
C GLY A 295 -10.39 -6.07 1.67
N SER A 296 -9.11 -5.71 1.58
CA SER A 296 -8.55 -4.56 2.29
C SER A 296 -9.25 -3.27 1.85
N GLU A 297 -9.65 -2.43 2.80
CA GLU A 297 -10.18 -1.09 2.54
C GLU A 297 -9.15 -0.20 1.83
N CYS A 298 -7.86 -0.45 2.09
CA CYS A 298 -6.74 0.22 1.43
C CYS A 298 -6.56 -0.20 -0.04
N CYS A 299 -7.09 -1.36 -0.44
CA CYS A 299 -7.16 -1.79 -1.83
C CYS A 299 -8.47 -1.33 -2.49
N LEU A 300 -9.61 -1.56 -1.83
CA LEU A 300 -10.95 -1.29 -2.35
C LEU A 300 -11.16 0.19 -2.69
N ILE A 301 -10.53 1.10 -1.93
CA ILE A 301 -10.56 2.54 -2.23
C ILE A 301 -10.11 2.86 -3.66
N HIS A 302 -9.16 2.10 -4.23
CA HIS A 302 -8.68 2.31 -5.59
C HIS A 302 -9.65 1.78 -6.63
N ALA A 303 -10.36 0.68 -6.33
CA ALA A 303 -11.41 0.14 -7.20
C ALA A 303 -12.62 1.09 -7.28
N ASP A 304 -12.87 1.86 -6.21
CA ASP A 304 -13.97 2.80 -6.14
C ASP A 304 -13.59 4.23 -6.59
N ASN A 305 -12.31 4.56 -6.60
CA ASN A 305 -11.82 5.88 -7.02
C ASN A 305 -11.89 6.04 -8.55
N PRO A 306 -12.74 6.94 -9.08
CA PRO A 306 -12.85 7.15 -10.54
C PRO A 306 -11.52 7.62 -11.16
N GLN A 307 -10.66 8.27 -10.38
CA GLN A 307 -9.38 8.75 -10.87
C GLN A 307 -8.34 7.64 -11.03
N SER A 308 -8.51 6.47 -10.39
CA SER A 308 -7.64 5.31 -10.62
C SER A 308 -7.65 4.90 -12.09
N ALA A 309 -8.82 4.91 -12.74
CA ALA A 309 -8.96 4.54 -14.14
C ALA A 309 -8.40 5.62 -15.09
N THR A 310 -8.60 6.90 -14.78
CA THR A 310 -8.21 8.00 -15.68
C THR A 310 -6.78 8.49 -15.51
N ARG A 311 -6.23 8.39 -14.29
CA ARG A 311 -4.91 8.93 -13.93
C ARG A 311 -3.95 7.88 -13.41
N GLY A 312 -4.40 6.65 -13.16
CA GLY A 312 -3.57 5.55 -12.69
C GLY A 312 -3.28 5.58 -11.19
N VAL A 313 -2.89 4.42 -10.67
CA VAL A 313 -2.33 4.24 -9.32
C VAL A 313 -0.87 3.85 -9.47
N PHE A 314 0.00 4.53 -8.73
CA PHE A 314 1.45 4.34 -8.83
C PHE A 314 2.07 4.02 -7.47
N LEU A 315 2.83 2.94 -7.42
CA LEU A 315 3.78 2.72 -6.35
C LEU A 315 5.08 3.47 -6.69
N ASN A 316 5.62 4.26 -5.76
CA ASN A 316 6.91 4.92 -5.91
C ASN A 316 8.01 4.11 -5.22
N PRO A 317 8.86 3.38 -5.96
CA PRO A 317 9.86 2.47 -5.36
C PRO A 317 11.04 3.22 -4.70
N MET A 318 11.14 4.53 -4.90
CA MET A 318 12.12 5.40 -4.24
C MET A 318 11.63 5.99 -2.92
N VAL A 319 10.35 5.81 -2.59
CA VAL A 319 9.77 6.25 -1.31
C VAL A 319 9.61 5.01 -0.45
N GLN A 320 10.56 4.80 0.46
CA GLN A 320 10.62 3.61 1.31
C GLN A 320 10.42 4.06 2.76
N VAL A 321 9.50 3.45 3.49
CA VAL A 321 9.19 3.81 4.87
C VAL A 321 9.32 2.60 5.79
N GLY A 322 9.57 2.83 7.07
CA GLY A 322 9.82 1.75 8.03
C GLY A 322 8.84 1.79 9.20
N TYR A 323 8.33 0.65 9.65
CA TYR A 323 7.48 0.59 10.86
C TYR A 323 8.26 0.88 12.17
N ASN A 324 9.58 0.96 12.09
CA ASN A 324 10.44 1.38 13.19
C ASN A 324 11.71 2.02 12.62
N GLY A 325 12.44 2.76 13.47
CA GLY A 325 13.68 3.45 13.08
C GLY A 325 14.70 2.51 12.46
N THR A 326 14.91 1.32 13.03
CA THR A 326 15.84 0.33 12.50
C THR A 326 15.49 -0.11 11.08
N ALA A 327 14.22 -0.44 10.81
CA ALA A 327 13.78 -0.84 9.47
C ALA A 327 13.97 0.29 8.45
N TYR A 328 13.65 1.53 8.85
CA TYR A 328 13.86 2.72 8.02
C TYR A 328 15.36 2.96 7.72
N ASP A 329 16.22 2.88 8.74
CA ASP A 329 17.65 3.10 8.60
C ASP A 329 18.31 2.03 7.71
N VAL A 330 17.85 0.77 7.80
CA VAL A 330 18.35 -0.32 6.96
C VAL A 330 18.07 -0.06 5.49
N VAL A 331 16.83 0.30 5.11
CA VAL A 331 16.47 0.52 3.69
C VAL A 331 17.09 1.77 3.08
N HIS A 332 17.51 2.73 3.92
CA HIS A 332 18.25 3.93 3.49
C HIS A 332 19.78 3.82 3.63
N SER A 333 20.28 2.70 4.14
CA SER A 333 21.73 2.48 4.26
C SER A 333 22.39 2.29 2.89
N LYS A 334 23.69 2.59 2.78
CA LYS A 334 24.47 2.26 1.57
C LYS A 334 24.45 0.77 1.23
N SER A 335 24.33 -0.09 2.25
CA SER A 335 24.19 -1.54 2.10
C SER A 335 22.85 -1.99 1.50
N ALA A 336 21.83 -1.12 1.45
CA ALA A 336 20.56 -1.43 0.79
C ALA A 336 20.65 -1.36 -0.75
N GLU A 337 21.73 -0.79 -1.30
CA GLU A 337 21.96 -0.80 -2.74
C GLU A 337 22.26 -2.22 -3.24
N ILE A 338 21.39 -2.73 -4.10
CA ILE A 338 21.53 -4.06 -4.66
C ILE A 338 22.69 -4.07 -5.65
N SER A 339 23.68 -4.94 -5.42
CA SER A 339 24.81 -5.13 -6.33
C SER A 339 24.36 -5.70 -7.69
N ALA A 340 25.18 -5.58 -8.74
CA ALA A 340 24.86 -6.19 -10.04
C ALA A 340 24.61 -7.71 -9.93
N PHE A 341 25.33 -8.41 -9.05
CA PHE A 341 25.08 -9.82 -8.78
C PHE A 341 23.76 -10.05 -8.03
N GLY A 342 23.42 -9.19 -7.05
CA GLY A 342 22.12 -9.23 -6.37
C GLY A 342 20.95 -8.96 -7.32
N ILE A 343 21.12 -8.07 -8.30
CA ILE A 343 20.15 -7.80 -9.35
C ILE A 343 19.97 -9.06 -10.22
N TYR A 344 21.08 -9.70 -10.62
CA TYR A 344 21.04 -10.94 -11.39
C TYR A 344 20.26 -12.03 -10.63
N THR A 345 20.58 -12.29 -9.36
CA THR A 345 19.91 -13.34 -8.57
C THR A 345 18.43 -13.06 -8.39
N ALA A 346 18.05 -11.82 -8.06
CA ALA A 346 16.67 -11.42 -7.87
C ALA A 346 15.82 -11.52 -9.15
N ILE A 347 16.36 -11.11 -10.30
CA ILE A 347 15.67 -11.22 -11.60
C ILE A 347 15.46 -12.68 -11.97
N TRP A 348 16.46 -13.54 -11.76
CA TRP A 348 16.34 -14.97 -12.03
C TRP A 348 15.37 -15.67 -11.08
N GLU A 349 15.39 -15.35 -9.79
CA GLU A 349 14.39 -15.83 -8.85
C GLU A 349 12.97 -15.42 -9.30
N ASN A 350 12.77 -14.16 -9.66
CA ASN A 350 11.48 -13.68 -10.15
C ASN A 350 11.06 -14.41 -11.44
N ARG A 351 11.96 -14.63 -12.40
CA ARG A 351 11.69 -15.43 -13.63
C ARG A 351 11.22 -16.84 -13.28
N ILE A 352 11.97 -17.54 -12.42
CA ILE A 352 11.65 -18.90 -11.99
C ILE A 352 10.27 -18.92 -11.33
N ARG A 353 10.02 -18.06 -10.35
CA ARG A 353 8.73 -18.00 -9.66
C ARG A 353 7.57 -17.75 -10.64
N ARG A 354 7.73 -16.86 -11.62
CA ARG A 354 6.67 -16.61 -12.62
C ARG A 354 6.40 -17.83 -13.50
N TRP A 355 7.41 -18.61 -13.84
CA TRP A 355 7.28 -19.84 -14.64
C TRP A 355 6.72 -21.02 -13.85
N THR A 356 7.02 -21.10 -12.55
CA THR A 356 6.64 -22.24 -11.70
C THR A 356 5.36 -22.01 -10.89
N THR A 357 4.89 -20.77 -10.77
CA THR A 357 3.68 -20.43 -10.01
C THR A 357 2.66 -19.70 -10.88
N SER A 358 1.38 -19.89 -10.56
CA SER A 358 0.25 -19.23 -11.24
C SER A 358 -0.69 -18.60 -10.21
N PRO A 359 -1.14 -17.35 -10.41
CA PRO A 359 -2.09 -16.71 -9.51
C PRO A 359 -3.50 -17.32 -9.63
N LEU A 360 -3.79 -17.99 -10.76
CA LEU A 360 -5.11 -18.50 -11.11
C LEU A 360 -5.69 -19.48 -10.09
N PHE A 361 -4.86 -20.26 -9.39
CA PHE A 361 -5.38 -21.21 -8.40
C PHE A 361 -6.01 -20.51 -7.21
N LYS A 362 -5.31 -19.54 -6.61
CA LYS A 362 -5.83 -18.72 -5.51
C LYS A 362 -7.03 -17.89 -5.99
N GLU A 363 -6.89 -17.23 -7.14
CA GLU A 363 -7.91 -16.34 -7.69
C GLU A 363 -9.17 -17.09 -8.12
N SER A 364 -9.06 -18.33 -8.62
CA SER A 364 -10.22 -19.13 -8.99
C SER A 364 -11.11 -19.46 -7.80
N VAL A 365 -10.55 -19.61 -6.59
CA VAL A 365 -11.35 -19.84 -5.37
C VAL A 365 -12.16 -18.61 -5.04
N VAL A 366 -11.52 -17.44 -5.07
CA VAL A 366 -12.16 -16.13 -4.86
C VAL A 366 -13.26 -15.90 -5.91
N HIS A 367 -12.92 -16.02 -7.19
CA HIS A 367 -13.84 -15.83 -8.30
C HIS A 367 -15.07 -16.76 -8.23
N SER A 368 -14.85 -18.04 -7.89
CA SER A 368 -15.93 -19.01 -7.73
C SER A 368 -16.90 -18.60 -6.61
N ARG A 369 -16.37 -18.08 -5.50
CA ARG A 369 -17.18 -17.62 -4.36
C ARG A 369 -17.95 -16.35 -4.67
N VAL A 370 -17.31 -15.37 -5.31
CA VAL A 370 -17.98 -14.15 -5.81
C VAL A 370 -19.10 -14.51 -6.78
N LYS A 371 -18.85 -15.43 -7.72
CA LYS A 371 -19.87 -15.91 -8.66
C LYS A 371 -21.05 -16.58 -7.96
N LYS A 372 -20.81 -17.39 -6.92
CA LYS A 372 -21.88 -18.00 -6.10
C LYS A 372 -22.67 -16.95 -5.32
N TRP A 373 -22.02 -15.89 -4.85
CA TRP A 373 -22.68 -14.78 -4.18
C TRP A 373 -23.56 -13.96 -5.13
N ARG A 374 -23.05 -13.58 -6.32
CA ARG A 374 -23.81 -12.87 -7.37
C ARG A 374 -25.03 -13.67 -7.87
N LYS A 375 -24.94 -15.00 -7.90
CA LYS A 375 -26.09 -15.86 -8.26
C LYS A 375 -27.30 -15.74 -7.33
N LYS A 376 -27.10 -15.33 -6.06
CA LYS A 376 -28.22 -15.17 -5.11
C LYS A 376 -29.05 -13.91 -5.39
N ASP A 377 -28.47 -12.94 -6.08
CA ASP A 377 -29.09 -11.64 -6.35
C ASP A 377 -28.29 -10.94 -7.46
N PRO A 378 -28.83 -10.84 -8.68
CA PRO A 378 -28.14 -10.23 -9.82
C PRO A 378 -27.81 -8.75 -9.65
N ALA A 379 -28.47 -8.03 -8.72
CA ALA A 379 -28.15 -6.63 -8.43
C ALA A 379 -26.83 -6.48 -7.64
N ARG A 380 -26.28 -7.59 -7.12
CA ARG A 380 -25.03 -7.58 -6.36
C ARG A 380 -23.83 -7.52 -7.28
N GLU A 381 -23.01 -6.49 -7.06
CA GLU A 381 -21.74 -6.31 -7.74
C GLU A 381 -20.63 -6.01 -6.71
N GLU A 382 -19.43 -6.51 -6.98
CA GLU A 382 -18.21 -6.12 -6.26
C GLU A 382 -17.17 -5.79 -7.32
N ARG A 383 -16.83 -4.51 -7.43
CA ARG A 383 -15.89 -3.96 -8.43
C ARG A 383 -14.44 -4.24 -8.08
N GLY A 384 -14.14 -4.39 -6.78
CA GLY A 384 -12.81 -4.66 -6.25
C GLY A 384 -12.50 -6.14 -6.10
N GLU A 385 -12.95 -7.00 -7.02
CA GLU A 385 -12.71 -8.46 -6.93
C GLU A 385 -11.21 -8.82 -6.84
N PHE A 386 -10.34 -8.03 -7.47
CA PHE A 386 -8.88 -8.17 -7.41
C PHE A 386 -8.27 -7.85 -6.04
N CYS A 387 -9.02 -7.19 -5.15
CA CYS A 387 -8.61 -6.93 -3.77
C CYS A 387 -8.94 -8.09 -2.82
N LEU A 388 -9.72 -9.07 -3.27
CA LEU A 388 -10.28 -10.09 -2.40
C LEU A 388 -9.29 -11.23 -2.16
N VAL A 389 -9.26 -11.68 -0.92
CA VAL A 389 -8.49 -12.84 -0.48
C VAL A 389 -9.43 -13.88 0.12
N ASN A 390 -8.99 -15.14 0.07
CA ASN A 390 -9.68 -16.27 0.70
C ASN A 390 -9.33 -16.33 2.20
N GLU A 391 -9.77 -15.33 2.95
CA GLU A 391 -9.53 -15.20 4.38
C GLU A 391 -10.74 -14.55 5.08
N MET A 392 -10.73 -14.57 6.42
CA MET A 392 -11.69 -13.85 7.26
C MET A 392 -10.92 -13.16 8.39
N HIS A 393 -11.09 -11.83 8.54
CA HIS A 393 -10.38 -11.03 9.54
C HIS A 393 -11.37 -10.47 10.56
N VAL A 394 -11.15 -10.78 11.84
CA VAL A 394 -11.97 -10.25 12.93
C VAL A 394 -11.12 -9.44 13.90
N LEU A 395 -11.75 -8.43 14.51
CA LEU A 395 -11.11 -7.64 15.56
C LEU A 395 -10.89 -8.50 16.80
N HIS A 396 -9.81 -8.20 17.52
CA HIS A 396 -9.44 -8.85 18.77
C HIS A 396 -8.94 -7.78 19.76
N GLU A 397 -9.01 -8.04 21.06
CA GLU A 397 -8.67 -7.04 22.10
C GLU A 397 -7.30 -6.39 21.87
N ASN A 398 -6.30 -7.21 21.52
CA ASN A 398 -4.92 -6.81 21.25
C ASN A 398 -4.59 -6.64 19.75
N GLY A 399 -5.61 -6.46 18.90
CA GLY A 399 -5.42 -6.22 17.46
C GLY A 399 -6.47 -6.94 16.62
N TRP A 400 -6.06 -7.98 15.90
CA TRP A 400 -6.95 -8.73 15.01
C TRP A 400 -6.42 -10.15 14.79
N ARG A 401 -7.27 -11.04 14.26
CA ARG A 401 -6.87 -12.42 13.92
C ARG A 401 -7.52 -12.91 12.63
N HIS A 402 -6.84 -13.84 11.98
CA HIS A 402 -7.42 -14.69 10.94
C HIS A 402 -8.29 -15.77 11.57
N VAL A 403 -9.39 -16.14 10.91
CA VAL A 403 -10.35 -17.14 11.40
C VAL A 403 -10.75 -18.10 10.31
#